data_AF-A0A937F0X4-F1
#
_entry.id   AF-A0A937F0X4-F1
#
_cell.length_a   1.000
_cell.length_b   1.000
_cell.length_c   1.000
_cell.angle_alpha   90.00
_cell.angle_beta   90.00
_cell.angle_gamma   90.00
#
_symmetry.space_group_name_H-M   'P 1'
#
loop_
_entity.id
_entity.type
_entity.pdbx_description
1 polymer ?
#
loop_
_entity_poly.entity_id
_entity_poly.type
_entity_poly.pdbx_seq_one_letter_code
_entity_poly.pdbx_strand_id
1 'polypeptide(L)'
;MTTLTFNAQTALATVGLAEWQVYTPGGNVIVHADGWKEAYGDCLKADDADLALEPDQQRQVYVAYLKRWQYYNGYVAGENRQGFFLFNEVNKQVTYFASEPALLQAIARQNLGAPKSNWLTGYDGWIEAWFPVMIWKPCKQLLSPSPTGQTHQEFRLLSKAQCEKALSKASLSLYRETTWGRHCRRFQALPLEERQQQADLQIFCDQLLDDSL
;
A
#
# COMPACT_ATOMS: atom_id res chain seq x y z
N MET A 1 19.57 -15.17 -50.65
CA MET A 1 19.68 -15.58 -49.24
C MET A 1 19.95 -14.32 -48.44
N THR A 2 18.96 -13.86 -47.67
CA THR A 2 19.07 -12.64 -46.86
C THR A 2 19.05 -13.05 -45.40
N THR A 3 20.17 -12.85 -44.71
CA THR A 3 20.32 -13.20 -43.30
C THR A 3 19.78 -12.05 -42.46
N LEU A 4 18.71 -12.29 -41.70
CA LEU A 4 18.17 -11.35 -40.72
C LEU A 4 18.99 -11.47 -39.43
N THR A 5 19.79 -10.45 -39.11
CA THR A 5 20.44 -10.29 -37.81
C THR A 5 19.46 -9.67 -36.83
N PHE A 6 18.98 -10.47 -35.88
CA PHE A 6 18.30 -9.96 -34.69
C PHE A 6 19.33 -9.39 -33.73
N ASN A 7 19.41 -8.06 -33.65
CA ASN A 7 20.04 -7.42 -32.51
C ASN A 7 19.12 -7.60 -31.32
N ALA A 8 19.50 -8.47 -30.40
CA ALA A 8 18.90 -8.53 -29.08
C ALA A 8 19.16 -7.19 -28.38
N GLN A 9 18.20 -6.28 -28.45
CA GLN A 9 18.15 -5.19 -27.50
C GLN A 9 17.90 -5.83 -26.14
N THR A 10 18.96 -5.96 -25.35
CA THR A 10 18.84 -6.18 -23.91
C THR A 10 18.15 -4.95 -23.34
N ALA A 11 16.81 -4.98 -23.35
CA ALA A 11 16.02 -4.16 -22.47
C ALA A 11 16.39 -4.61 -21.06
N LEU A 12 17.29 -3.87 -20.42
CA LEU A 12 17.44 -3.91 -18.98
C LEU A 12 16.13 -3.36 -18.43
N ALA A 13 15.12 -4.21 -18.33
CA ALA A 13 14.03 -3.98 -17.42
C ALA A 13 14.68 -3.94 -16.03
N THR A 14 14.94 -2.74 -15.52
CA THR A 14 14.92 -2.53 -14.07
C THR A 14 13.67 -3.24 -13.60
N VAL A 15 13.81 -4.30 -12.82
CA VAL A 15 12.69 -4.90 -12.08
C VAL A 15 12.08 -3.73 -11.32
N GLY A 16 11.01 -3.20 -11.89
CA GLY A 16 10.65 -1.81 -11.70
C GLY A 16 9.83 -1.74 -10.45
N LEU A 17 10.44 -1.35 -9.33
CA LEU A 17 9.70 -0.89 -8.16
C LEU A 17 8.71 0.24 -8.52
N ALA A 18 8.78 0.80 -9.73
CA ALA A 18 7.88 1.82 -10.26
C ALA A 18 6.39 1.44 -10.16
N GLU A 19 6.04 0.17 -10.33
CA GLU A 19 4.67 -0.29 -10.18
C GLU A 19 4.38 -0.68 -8.74
N TRP A 20 3.21 -0.29 -8.24
CA TRP A 20 2.78 -0.62 -6.91
C TRP A 20 1.26 -0.65 -6.81
N GLN A 21 0.77 -1.45 -5.86
CA GLN A 21 -0.62 -1.44 -5.45
C GLN A 21 -0.70 -1.57 -3.94
N VAL A 22 -1.69 -0.91 -3.35
CA VAL A 22 -1.99 -1.02 -1.93
C VAL A 22 -3.48 -1.25 -1.72
N TYR A 23 -3.81 -1.97 -0.66
CA TYR A 23 -5.20 -2.19 -0.27
C TYR A 23 -5.62 -1.16 0.77
N THR A 24 -6.79 -0.57 0.57
CA THR A 24 -7.46 0.25 1.57
C THR A 24 -7.95 -0.61 2.76
N PRO A 25 -8.35 -0.04 3.91
CA PRO A 25 -8.96 -0.77 5.01
C PRO A 25 -10.29 -1.48 4.69
N GLY A 26 -11.01 -1.05 3.66
CA GLY A 26 -12.22 -1.69 3.14
C GLY A 26 -11.97 -2.69 2.01
N GLY A 27 -10.71 -2.95 1.65
CA GLY A 27 -10.34 -3.97 0.67
C GLY A 27 -10.40 -3.53 -0.79
N ASN A 28 -10.58 -2.24 -1.06
CA ASN A 28 -10.41 -1.68 -2.41
C ASN A 28 -8.91 -1.48 -2.69
N VAL A 29 -8.55 -1.20 -3.94
CA VAL A 29 -7.15 -1.09 -4.36
C VAL A 29 -6.84 0.31 -4.82
N ILE A 30 -5.74 0.88 -4.33
CA ILE A 30 -5.09 2.05 -4.91
C ILE A 30 -3.89 1.54 -5.71
N VAL A 31 -3.83 1.87 -7.00
CA VAL A 31 -2.84 1.28 -7.93
C VAL A 31 -2.11 2.34 -8.74
N HIS A 32 -0.82 2.09 -8.95
CA HIS A 32 0.05 2.72 -9.93
C HIS A 32 0.72 1.61 -10.73
N ALA A 33 0.15 1.26 -11.87
CA ALA A 33 0.68 0.21 -12.74
C ALA A 33 0.40 0.52 -14.21
N ASP A 34 1.22 -0.04 -15.08
CA ASP A 34 1.00 -0.01 -16.51
C ASP A 34 -0.36 -0.65 -16.86
N GLY A 35 -1.02 -0.15 -17.90
CA GLY A 35 -2.41 -0.48 -18.23
C GLY A 35 -3.47 0.34 -17.49
N TRP A 36 -3.18 0.88 -16.31
CA TRP A 36 -4.07 1.82 -15.59
C TRP A 36 -3.58 3.25 -15.64
N LYS A 37 -2.27 3.45 -15.48
CA LYS A 37 -1.65 4.76 -15.30
C LYS A 37 -1.88 5.71 -16.48
N GLU A 38 -1.86 5.21 -17.71
CA GLU A 38 -2.07 6.04 -18.90
C GLU A 38 -3.49 6.63 -18.94
N ALA A 39 -4.50 5.80 -18.62
CA ALA A 39 -5.90 6.18 -18.69
C ALA A 39 -6.40 6.90 -17.43
N TYR A 40 -5.85 6.56 -16.25
CA TYR A 40 -6.41 6.97 -14.97
C TYR A 40 -5.39 7.54 -13.98
N GLY A 41 -4.08 7.57 -14.29
CA GLY A 41 -3.04 7.87 -13.31
C GLY A 41 -3.09 6.91 -12.11
N ASP A 42 -2.66 7.38 -10.94
CA ASP A 42 -2.92 6.67 -9.68
C ASP A 42 -4.43 6.64 -9.44
N CYS A 43 -5.01 5.46 -9.21
CA CYS A 43 -6.47 5.34 -9.12
C CYS A 43 -6.92 4.41 -8.00
N LEU A 44 -8.12 4.70 -7.46
CA LEU A 44 -8.85 3.84 -6.54
C LEU A 44 -9.85 3.01 -7.34
N LYS A 45 -9.75 1.69 -7.22
CA LYS A 45 -10.54 0.73 -7.98
C LYS A 45 -10.98 -0.46 -7.13
N ALA A 46 -11.86 -1.28 -7.70
CA ALA A 46 -12.21 -2.59 -7.15
C ALA A 46 -10.98 -3.50 -7.06
N ASP A 47 -11.01 -4.49 -6.17
CA ASP A 47 -9.99 -5.56 -6.14
C ASP A 47 -10.26 -6.55 -7.27
N ASP A 48 -9.28 -6.73 -8.17
CA ASP A 48 -9.39 -7.70 -9.28
C ASP A 48 -9.50 -9.14 -8.77
N ALA A 49 -9.06 -9.40 -7.54
CA ALA A 49 -9.12 -10.70 -6.89
C ALA A 49 -10.39 -10.91 -6.05
N ASP A 50 -11.31 -9.95 -6.00
CA ASP A 50 -12.58 -10.11 -5.27
C ASP A 50 -13.54 -11.00 -6.08
N LEU A 51 -13.64 -12.26 -5.66
CA LEU A 51 -14.49 -13.27 -6.28
C LEU A 51 -15.99 -13.03 -6.06
N ALA A 52 -16.36 -12.09 -5.20
CA ALA A 52 -17.76 -11.69 -5.02
C ALA A 52 -18.23 -10.68 -6.09
N LEU A 53 -17.31 -10.11 -6.87
CA LEU A 53 -17.60 -9.17 -7.94
C LEU A 53 -17.69 -9.88 -9.29
N GLU A 54 -18.63 -9.42 -10.12
CA GLU A 54 -18.69 -9.83 -11.52
C GLU A 54 -17.44 -9.33 -12.29
N PRO A 55 -17.03 -9.99 -13.40
CA PRO A 55 -15.79 -9.66 -14.09
C PRO A 55 -15.69 -8.19 -14.60
N ASP A 56 -16.82 -7.58 -14.93
CA ASP A 56 -16.90 -6.17 -15.31
C ASP A 56 -16.74 -5.23 -14.11
N GLN A 57 -17.25 -5.63 -12.94
CA GLN A 57 -17.12 -4.91 -11.67
C GLN A 57 -15.69 -4.96 -11.13
N GLN A 58 -14.95 -6.05 -11.33
CA GLN A 58 -13.54 -6.18 -10.91
C GLN A 58 -12.64 -5.10 -11.54
N ARG A 59 -12.97 -4.65 -12.76
CA ARG A 59 -12.23 -3.60 -13.48
C ARG A 59 -12.73 -2.19 -13.19
N GLN A 60 -13.71 -2.03 -12.30
CA GLN A 60 -14.31 -0.73 -12.02
C GLN A 60 -13.31 0.21 -11.33
N VAL A 61 -13.08 1.37 -11.94
CA VAL A 61 -12.36 2.50 -11.33
C VAL A 61 -13.36 3.42 -10.66
N TYR A 62 -13.19 3.65 -9.36
CA TYR A 62 -14.03 4.55 -8.57
C TYR A 62 -13.52 5.99 -8.64
N VAL A 63 -12.20 6.17 -8.51
CA VAL A 63 -11.58 7.50 -8.56
C VAL A 63 -10.29 7.44 -9.37
N ALA A 64 -10.22 8.23 -10.43
CA ALA A 64 -9.01 8.41 -11.24
C ALA A 64 -8.21 9.66 -10.81
N TYR A 65 -6.92 9.65 -11.13
CA TYR A 65 -5.94 10.72 -10.94
C TYR A 65 -5.86 11.20 -9.49
N LEU A 66 -5.73 10.25 -8.58
CA LEU A 66 -5.49 10.50 -7.17
C LEU A 66 -4.19 11.29 -6.99
N LYS A 67 -4.25 12.32 -6.13
CA LYS A 67 -3.07 13.08 -5.71
C LYS A 67 -2.68 12.72 -4.28
N ARG A 68 -3.69 12.65 -3.41
CA ARG A 68 -3.55 12.28 -2.01
C ARG A 68 -4.83 11.67 -1.47
N TRP A 69 -4.71 10.82 -0.45
CA TRP A 69 -5.85 10.19 0.21
C TRP A 69 -5.60 10.04 1.71
N GLN A 70 -6.67 9.80 2.46
CA GLN A 70 -6.64 9.57 3.89
C GLN A 70 -7.71 8.55 4.26
N TYR A 71 -7.36 7.61 5.13
CA TYR A 71 -8.26 6.55 5.56
C TYR A 71 -9.10 6.98 6.75
N TYR A 72 -10.38 6.62 6.70
CA TYR A 72 -11.35 6.74 7.78
C TYR A 72 -12.03 5.38 8.00
N ASN A 73 -12.82 5.26 9.07
CA ASN A 73 -13.53 4.02 9.32
C ASN A 73 -14.62 3.77 8.24
N GLY A 74 -14.33 2.86 7.30
CA GLY A 74 -15.23 2.52 6.20
C GLY A 74 -15.25 3.53 5.05
N TYR A 75 -14.32 4.49 5.02
CA TYR A 75 -14.25 5.53 4.00
C TYR A 75 -12.82 5.88 3.60
N VAL A 76 -12.68 6.38 2.38
CA VAL A 76 -11.46 7.02 1.88
C VAL A 76 -11.81 8.45 1.50
N ALA A 77 -11.19 9.41 2.17
CA ALA A 77 -11.24 10.82 1.77
C ALA A 77 -10.05 11.12 0.87
N GLY A 78 -10.20 12.00 -0.11
CA GLY A 78 -9.11 12.25 -1.04
C GLY A 78 -9.20 13.51 -1.87
N GLU A 79 -8.13 13.77 -2.60
CA GLU A 79 -8.05 14.77 -3.65
C GLU A 79 -7.63 14.12 -4.96
N ASN A 80 -8.32 14.46 -6.03
CA ASN A 80 -7.97 14.05 -7.39
C ASN A 80 -7.82 15.27 -8.31
N ARG A 81 -7.74 15.04 -9.63
CA ARG A 81 -7.66 16.12 -10.62
C ARG A 81 -8.88 17.05 -10.63
N GLN A 82 -10.06 16.55 -10.27
CA GLN A 82 -11.34 17.26 -10.36
C GLN A 82 -11.76 17.97 -9.06
N GLY A 83 -11.13 17.63 -7.93
CA GLY A 83 -11.43 18.24 -6.64
C GLY A 83 -11.23 17.25 -5.49
N PHE A 84 -12.10 17.35 -4.49
CA PHE A 84 -12.06 16.50 -3.30
C PHE A 84 -13.14 15.43 -3.39
N PHE A 85 -12.91 14.29 -2.74
CA PHE A 85 -13.89 13.21 -2.71
C PHE A 85 -13.97 12.53 -1.34
N LEU A 86 -15.12 11.90 -1.10
CA LEU A 86 -15.32 10.95 -0.03
C LEU A 86 -15.91 9.67 -0.65
N PHE A 87 -15.14 8.59 -0.61
CA PHE A 87 -15.54 7.28 -1.08
C PHE A 87 -15.96 6.41 0.10
N ASN A 88 -17.15 5.83 0.02
CA ASN A 88 -17.66 4.88 0.99
C ASN A 88 -17.26 3.46 0.58
N GLU A 89 -16.48 2.79 1.42
CA GLU A 89 -15.90 1.50 1.08
C GLU A 89 -16.91 0.34 1.16
N VAL A 90 -18.05 0.54 1.84
CA VAL A 90 -19.10 -0.47 2.01
C VAL A 90 -19.99 -0.53 0.78
N ASN A 91 -20.54 0.62 0.38
CA ASN A 91 -21.48 0.69 -0.75
C ASN A 91 -20.83 1.12 -2.08
N LYS A 92 -19.50 1.34 -2.07
CA LYS A 92 -18.67 1.70 -3.23
C LYS A 92 -19.08 3.02 -3.93
N GLN A 93 -19.76 3.92 -3.23
CA GLN A 93 -20.17 5.21 -3.78
C GLN A 93 -19.12 6.30 -3.52
N VAL A 94 -18.92 7.17 -4.51
CA VAL A 94 -18.06 8.37 -4.39
C VAL A 94 -18.94 9.62 -4.36
N THR A 95 -18.70 10.50 -3.39
CA THR A 95 -19.25 11.86 -3.37
C THR A 95 -18.13 12.86 -3.61
N TYR A 96 -18.33 13.80 -4.55
CA TYR A 96 -17.34 14.82 -4.89
C TYR A 96 -17.67 16.18 -4.27
N PHE A 97 -16.62 16.94 -3.95
CA PHE A 97 -16.69 18.25 -3.33
C PHE A 97 -15.76 19.22 -4.05
N ALA A 98 -16.21 20.45 -4.20
CA ALA A 98 -15.43 21.50 -4.86
C ALA A 98 -14.26 22.02 -4.01
N SER A 99 -14.25 21.76 -2.69
CA SER A 99 -13.23 22.30 -1.77
C SER A 99 -13.00 21.40 -0.56
N GLU A 100 -11.81 21.51 0.03
CA GLU A 100 -11.43 20.78 1.25
C GLU A 100 -12.36 21.09 2.43
N PRO A 101 -12.79 22.34 2.69
CA PRO A 101 -13.76 22.62 3.74
C PRO A 101 -15.10 21.90 3.56
N ALA A 102 -15.58 21.75 2.32
CA ALA A 102 -16.83 21.03 2.04
C ALA A 102 -16.70 19.53 2.31
N LEU A 103 -15.55 18.94 1.95
CA LEU A 103 -15.21 17.55 2.31
C LEU A 103 -15.17 17.38 3.84
N LEU A 104 -14.48 18.27 4.56
CA LEU A 104 -14.37 18.20 6.03
C LEU A 104 -15.75 18.32 6.71
N GLN A 105 -16.63 19.18 6.20
CA GLN A 105 -18.01 19.24 6.69
C GLN A 105 -18.77 17.93 6.44
N ALA A 106 -18.57 17.27 5.29
CA ALA A 106 -19.20 15.99 5.00
C ALA A 106 -18.70 14.88 5.93
N ILE A 107 -17.38 14.83 6.18
CA ILE A 107 -16.76 13.91 7.14
C ILE A 107 -17.34 14.11 8.54
N ALA A 108 -17.51 15.36 8.99
CA ALA A 108 -18.11 15.68 10.27
C ALA A 108 -19.59 15.26 10.34
N ARG A 109 -20.38 15.51 9.28
CA ARG A 109 -21.80 15.10 9.20
C ARG A 109 -21.98 13.58 9.24
N GLN A 110 -21.04 12.84 8.64
CA GLN A 110 -21.03 11.37 8.67
C GLN A 110 -20.47 10.79 9.97
N ASN A 111 -19.99 11.64 10.89
CA ASN A 111 -19.40 11.26 12.18
C ASN A 111 -18.28 10.20 12.04
N LEU A 112 -17.38 10.39 11.07
CA LEU A 112 -16.32 9.42 10.78
C LEU A 112 -15.20 9.38 11.83
N GLY A 113 -15.20 10.31 12.78
CA GLY A 113 -14.17 10.45 13.81
C GLY A 113 -12.83 10.94 13.27
N ALA A 114 -11.76 10.64 14.01
CA ALA A 114 -10.40 10.96 13.60
C ALA A 114 -9.95 10.05 12.43
N PRO A 115 -9.11 10.55 11.51
CA PRO A 115 -8.57 9.72 10.44
C PRO A 115 -7.65 8.63 10.99
N LYS A 116 -7.63 7.48 10.31
CA LYS A 116 -6.75 6.33 10.60
C LYS A 116 -5.32 6.54 10.09
N SER A 117 -5.12 7.50 9.20
CA SER A 117 -3.82 7.82 8.61
C SER A 117 -3.61 9.33 8.54
N ASN A 118 -2.38 9.76 8.28
CA ASN A 118 -2.15 11.10 7.72
C ASN A 118 -2.62 11.14 6.27
N TRP A 119 -2.52 12.30 5.62
CA TRP A 119 -2.58 12.39 4.17
C TRP A 119 -1.44 11.57 3.56
N LEU A 120 -1.80 10.64 2.70
CA LEU A 120 -0.94 9.74 1.94
C LEU A 120 -0.90 10.19 0.48
N THR A 121 0.21 9.94 -0.19
CA THR A 121 0.46 10.23 -1.60
C THR A 121 0.91 8.98 -2.33
N GLY A 122 1.07 9.06 -3.66
CA GLY A 122 1.62 7.94 -4.44
C GLY A 122 2.99 7.45 -3.91
N TYR A 123 3.80 8.34 -3.33
CA TYR A 123 5.06 7.93 -2.69
C TYR A 123 4.82 7.09 -1.43
N ASP A 124 3.83 7.43 -0.62
CA ASP A 124 3.47 6.64 0.57
C ASP A 124 2.88 5.29 0.17
N GLY A 125 2.07 5.24 -0.90
CA GLY A 125 1.57 3.99 -1.48
C GLY A 125 2.71 3.09 -1.96
N TRP A 126 3.71 3.66 -2.64
CA TRP A 126 4.93 2.95 -3.02
C TRP A 126 5.70 2.40 -1.82
N ILE A 127 5.92 3.22 -0.79
CA ILE A 127 6.58 2.79 0.45
C ILE A 127 5.81 1.64 1.12
N GLU A 128 4.47 1.74 1.17
CA GLU A 128 3.63 0.69 1.73
C GLU A 128 3.73 -0.61 0.93
N ALA A 129 3.60 -0.56 -0.40
CA ALA A 129 3.66 -1.75 -1.25
C ALA A 129 4.96 -2.53 -1.08
N TRP A 130 6.07 -1.84 -0.75
CA TRP A 130 7.39 -2.44 -0.57
C TRP A 130 7.87 -2.46 0.88
N PHE A 131 6.98 -2.23 1.86
CA PHE A 131 7.33 -2.02 3.26
C PHE A 131 8.23 -3.11 3.88
N PRO A 132 7.99 -4.42 3.68
CA PRO A 132 8.84 -5.48 4.26
C PRO A 132 10.30 -5.36 3.83
N VAL A 133 10.52 -5.01 2.56
CA VAL A 133 11.85 -4.98 1.94
C VAL A 133 12.54 -3.65 2.18
N MET A 134 11.83 -2.53 2.03
CA MET A 134 12.44 -1.18 2.10
C MET A 134 12.54 -0.63 3.52
N ILE A 135 11.62 -1.01 4.41
CA ILE A 135 11.50 -0.42 5.74
C ILE A 135 11.72 -1.47 6.82
N TRP A 136 10.88 -2.50 6.88
CA TRP A 136 10.89 -3.44 8.00
C TRP A 136 12.22 -4.16 8.15
N LYS A 137 12.70 -4.86 7.11
CA LYS A 137 13.95 -5.64 7.19
C LYS A 137 15.17 -4.74 7.49
N PRO A 138 15.40 -3.62 6.77
CA PRO A 138 16.50 -2.69 7.09
C PRO A 138 16.41 -2.12 8.51
N CYS A 139 15.22 -1.73 8.96
CA CYS A 139 15.04 -1.19 10.30
C CYS A 139 15.24 -2.23 11.40
N LYS A 140 14.80 -3.47 11.20
CA LYS A 140 15.09 -4.57 12.13
C LYS A 140 16.59 -4.82 12.23
N GLN A 141 17.33 -4.79 11.12
CA GLN A 141 18.78 -4.92 11.13
C GLN A 141 19.46 -3.75 11.85
N LEU A 142 19.02 -2.52 11.61
CA LEU A 142 19.58 -1.32 12.23
C LEU A 142 19.34 -1.26 13.75
N LEU A 143 18.15 -1.70 14.20
CA LEU A 143 17.76 -1.68 15.61
C LEU A 143 18.23 -2.91 16.39
N SER A 144 18.66 -3.97 15.71
CA SER A 144 19.20 -5.15 16.37
C SER A 144 20.59 -4.83 16.97
N PRO A 145 20.88 -5.27 18.20
CA PRO A 145 22.21 -5.13 18.77
C PRO A 145 23.22 -5.91 17.93
N SER A 146 24.21 -5.23 17.36
CA SER A 146 25.26 -5.87 16.55
C SER A 146 26.15 -6.76 17.45
N PRO A 147 26.30 -8.06 17.17
CA PRO A 147 27.14 -8.94 17.98
C PRO A 147 28.64 -8.64 17.89
N THR A 148 29.09 -7.91 16.86
CA THR A 148 30.52 -7.83 16.49
C THR A 148 31.07 -6.41 16.31
N GLY A 149 30.31 -5.35 16.62
CA GLY A 149 30.78 -3.97 16.46
C GLY A 149 31.09 -3.56 15.01
N GLN A 150 30.84 -4.45 14.04
CA GLN A 150 30.95 -4.14 12.62
C GLN A 150 29.72 -3.33 12.20
N THR A 151 29.97 -2.09 11.84
CA THR A 151 29.00 -1.20 11.22
C THR A 151 28.82 -1.68 9.79
N HIS A 152 27.79 -2.49 9.52
CA HIS A 152 27.38 -2.78 8.15
C HIS A 152 27.01 -1.44 7.49
N GLN A 153 27.89 -1.02 6.59
CA GLN A 153 27.84 0.23 5.84
C GLN A 153 27.06 0.01 4.53
N GLU A 154 25.91 -0.68 4.60
CA GLU A 154 25.04 -0.89 3.46
C GLU A 154 23.84 0.06 3.59
N PHE A 155 23.75 1.00 2.64
CA PHE A 155 22.65 1.94 2.38
C PHE A 155 21.80 2.35 3.60
N ARG A 156 22.36 3.16 4.51
CA ARG A 156 21.56 3.82 5.56
C ARG A 156 20.76 4.99 5.01
N LEU A 157 19.74 4.70 4.20
CA LEU A 157 18.70 5.66 3.84
C LEU A 157 17.81 6.03 5.05
N LEU A 158 17.88 5.24 6.12
CA LEU A 158 17.06 5.39 7.32
C LEU A 158 17.94 5.55 8.57
N SER A 159 17.63 6.58 9.36
CA SER A 159 18.17 6.80 10.70
C SER A 159 17.49 5.92 11.73
N LYS A 160 18.14 5.73 12.89
CA LYS A 160 17.56 5.01 14.03
C LYS A 160 16.19 5.56 14.42
N ALA A 161 16.05 6.88 14.54
CA ALA A 161 14.78 7.53 14.88
C ALA A 161 13.69 7.31 13.82
N GLN A 162 14.04 7.31 12.52
CA GLN A 162 13.10 6.96 11.45
C GLN A 162 12.62 5.52 11.58
N CYS A 163 13.53 4.59 11.90
CA CYS A 163 13.18 3.19 12.10
C CYS A 163 12.32 2.95 13.35
N GLU A 164 12.63 3.59 14.47
CA GLU A 164 11.80 3.54 15.68
C GLU A 164 10.39 4.07 15.41
N LYS A 165 10.27 5.18 14.67
CA LYS A 165 8.96 5.72 14.26
C LYS A 165 8.22 4.76 13.31
N ALA A 166 8.89 4.25 12.29
CA ALA A 166 8.29 3.39 11.27
C ALA A 166 7.80 2.05 11.86
N LEU A 167 8.52 1.51 12.85
CA LEU A 167 8.18 0.26 13.54
C LEU A 167 7.40 0.47 14.85
N SER A 168 6.96 1.70 15.13
CA SER A 168 6.12 1.97 16.30
C SER A 168 4.73 1.36 16.15
N LYS A 169 4.08 1.07 17.28
CA LYS A 169 2.69 0.56 17.34
C LYS A 169 1.72 1.32 16.45
N ALA A 170 1.79 2.65 16.51
CA ALA A 170 0.89 3.53 15.78
C ALA A 170 1.13 3.51 14.26
N SER A 171 2.38 3.33 13.82
CA SER A 171 2.67 3.16 12.39
C SER A 171 2.20 1.78 11.91
N LEU A 172 2.49 0.73 12.68
CA LEU A 172 2.13 -0.64 12.33
C LEU A 172 0.61 -0.88 12.35
N SER A 173 -0.16 -0.17 13.19
CA SER A 173 -1.62 -0.33 13.22
C SER A 173 -2.28 -0.05 11.88
N LEU A 174 -1.77 0.91 11.10
CA LEU A 174 -2.31 1.14 9.76
C LEU A 174 -2.01 -0.04 8.82
N TYR A 175 -0.76 -0.52 8.81
CA TYR A 175 -0.35 -1.66 7.99
C TYR A 175 -1.12 -2.95 8.33
N ARG A 176 -1.58 -3.12 9.59
CA ARG A 176 -2.45 -4.24 10.01
C ARG A 176 -3.84 -4.20 9.35
N GLU A 177 -4.31 -3.03 8.94
CA GLU A 177 -5.63 -2.85 8.32
C GLU A 177 -5.57 -2.78 6.78
N THR A 178 -4.41 -2.45 6.22
CA THR A 178 -4.21 -2.24 4.78
C THR A 178 -3.56 -3.46 4.10
N THR A 179 -2.64 -3.23 3.16
CA THR A 179 -2.00 -4.24 2.28
C THR A 179 -1.42 -5.41 3.06
N TRP A 180 -0.50 -5.12 3.99
CA TRP A 180 0.28 -6.17 4.63
C TRP A 180 -0.50 -6.93 5.68
N GLY A 181 -1.42 -6.30 6.39
CA GLY A 181 -2.31 -6.99 7.32
C GLY A 181 -3.21 -8.01 6.61
N ARG A 182 -3.75 -7.66 5.43
CA ARG A 182 -4.48 -8.62 4.60
C ARG A 182 -3.57 -9.73 4.10
N HIS A 183 -2.42 -9.38 3.55
CA HIS A 183 -1.47 -10.35 3.02
C HIS A 183 -1.04 -11.34 4.10
N CYS A 184 -0.69 -10.85 5.29
CA CYS A 184 -0.28 -11.67 6.43
C CYS A 184 -1.41 -12.55 6.96
N ARG A 185 -2.65 -12.07 7.02
CA ARG A 185 -3.80 -12.92 7.39
C ARG A 185 -4.04 -14.03 6.36
N ARG A 186 -3.93 -13.73 5.06
CA ARG A 186 -4.02 -14.75 3.99
C ARG A 186 -2.86 -15.74 4.09
N PHE A 187 -1.65 -15.25 4.32
CA PHE A 187 -0.46 -16.08 4.48
C PHE A 187 -0.58 -17.01 5.69
N GLN A 188 -1.04 -16.53 6.85
CA GLN A 188 -1.25 -17.35 8.04
C GLN A 188 -2.31 -18.45 7.87
N ALA A 189 -3.22 -18.31 6.91
CA ALA A 189 -4.20 -19.33 6.56
C ALA A 189 -3.62 -20.47 5.69
N LEU A 190 -2.40 -20.32 5.16
CA LEU A 190 -1.73 -21.36 4.38
C LEU A 190 -1.25 -22.53 5.27
N PRO A 191 -1.10 -23.75 4.70
CA PRO A 191 -0.48 -24.87 5.37
C PRO A 191 0.90 -24.53 5.94
N LEU A 192 1.27 -25.12 7.08
CA LEU A 192 2.53 -24.83 7.76
C LEU A 192 3.76 -25.05 6.86
N GLU A 193 3.73 -26.09 6.03
CA GLU A 193 4.81 -26.44 5.11
C GLU A 193 5.07 -25.34 4.07
N GLU A 194 4.00 -24.71 3.54
CA GLU A 194 4.11 -23.59 2.61
C GLU A 194 4.63 -22.33 3.30
N ARG A 195 4.20 -22.09 4.55
CA ARG A 195 4.68 -20.94 5.33
C ARG A 195 6.16 -21.05 5.69
N GLN A 196 6.63 -22.26 5.99
CA GLN A 196 8.03 -22.52 6.32
C GLN A 196 8.99 -22.27 5.14
N GLN A 197 8.50 -22.35 3.90
CA GLN A 197 9.29 -22.00 2.71
C GLN A 197 9.56 -20.49 2.60
N GLN A 198 8.86 -19.66 3.37
CA GLN A 198 8.97 -18.19 3.34
C GLN A 198 9.26 -17.63 4.74
N ALA A 199 10.37 -18.06 5.34
CA ALA A 199 10.74 -17.73 6.72
C ALA A 199 10.74 -16.21 7.03
N ASP A 200 11.29 -15.38 6.14
CA ASP A 200 11.31 -13.92 6.32
C ASP A 200 9.90 -13.33 6.37
N LEU A 201 9.00 -13.82 5.50
CA LEU A 201 7.60 -13.37 5.46
C LEU A 201 6.83 -13.85 6.70
N GLN A 202 7.08 -15.08 7.16
CA GLN A 202 6.50 -15.59 8.40
C GLN A 202 6.88 -14.72 9.60
N ILE A 203 8.17 -14.39 9.77
CA ILE A 203 8.64 -13.52 10.87
C ILE A 203 8.00 -12.13 10.77
N PHE A 204 7.96 -11.55 9.57
CA PHE A 204 7.31 -10.26 9.35
C PHE A 204 5.83 -10.30 9.74
N CYS A 205 5.10 -11.32 9.28
CA CYS A 205 3.67 -11.42 9.51
C CYS A 205 3.31 -11.70 10.98
N ASP A 206 4.09 -12.51 11.68
CA ASP A 206 3.90 -12.73 13.12
C ASP A 206 4.11 -11.43 13.90
N GLN A 207 5.13 -10.65 13.56
CA GLN A 207 5.38 -9.35 14.21
C GLN A 207 4.30 -8.32 13.85
N LEU A 208 3.88 -8.27 12.58
CA LEU A 208 2.88 -7.31 12.15
C LEU A 208 1.54 -7.59 12.83
N LEU A 209 1.14 -8.85 12.97
CA LEU A 209 -0.16 -9.24 13.51
C LEU A 209 -0.16 -9.41 15.04
N ASP A 210 0.99 -9.27 15.71
CA ASP A 210 1.07 -9.22 17.16
C ASP A 210 0.58 -7.86 17.67
N ASP A 211 -0.59 -7.86 18.33
CA ASP A 211 -1.22 -6.67 18.92
C ASP A 211 -0.56 -6.22 20.23
N SER A 212 0.35 -7.03 20.79
CA SER A 212 1.15 -6.64 21.96
C SER A 212 2.23 -5.61 21.62
N LEU A 213 2.64 -5.54 20.34
CA LEU A 213 3.55 -4.53 19.78
C LEU A 213 2.86 -3.21 19.45
#